data_AF-A0A068S6V9-F1
#
_entry.id   AF-A0A068S6V9-F1
#
_cell.length_a   1.000
_cell.length_b   1.000
_cell.length_c   1.000
_cell.angle_alpha   90.00
_cell.angle_beta   90.00
_cell.angle_gamma   90.00
#
_symmetry.space_group_name_H-M   'P 1'
#
loop_
_entity.id
_entity.type
_entity.pdbx_description
1 polymer ?
#
loop_
_entity_poly.entity_id
_entity_poly.type
_entity_poly.pdbx_seq_one_letter_code
_entity_poly.pdbx_strand_id
1 'polypeptide(L)'
;MTRETEIDDNDSEKITICLEDDEYNEREVVFEKGLSALLADEHFLLLYVPDNGDKMQVIRPSSNLFHRRRMIKRINGTKKGIPSFYYALSHLWGLTENDRYHWNDIKEYVNDEDGNPVKPVSMRPGKRDTLLALLRDHPDSYWWIDVLCARTDTPLDIMGNIYACCLECIAMIDCEPSLIPKIHTLSDGDKEMRELLSRSSRYPRYERICQTKALQLCEVLHTFLQSQWWQRVWTWQEMALPCGDVRFMAETDTPQPQTNTITLDELIKLGAVAYTLDHTFAANYKTTLREDIKKMGSEAKAVCDILGPIRDARECNDYRISGSEHRFGKIMYSLMNSTRRCYDPVDYVYGVLGMMQIQIPRMVDPYAVWRHFLAELDKYAPRFNRAEQCIDRAQGIDIREAKTIGDVYEKLYVAWHGDWFGRHRKLHHA
;
A
#
# COMPACT_ATOMS: atom_id res chain seq x y z
N MET A 1 35.74 8.82 20.90
CA MET A 1 35.56 8.00 22.13
C MET A 1 35.24 8.92 23.29
N THR A 2 33.96 9.17 23.53
CA THR A 2 33.45 9.87 24.71
C THR A 2 32.60 8.86 25.47
N ARG A 3 32.89 8.73 26.77
CA ARG A 3 32.19 7.83 27.71
C ARG A 3 30.70 8.16 27.73
N GLU A 4 29.87 7.29 27.18
CA GLU A 4 28.45 7.26 27.51
C GLU A 4 28.29 6.50 28.82
N THR A 5 27.63 7.16 29.76
CA THR A 5 27.23 6.69 31.08
C THR A 5 26.44 5.39 30.99
N GLU A 6 26.73 4.46 31.90
CA GLU A 6 25.99 3.22 32.15
C GLU A 6 24.51 3.54 32.33
N ILE A 7 23.71 3.21 31.31
CA ILE A 7 22.25 3.26 31.35
C ILE A 7 21.79 1.97 32.03
N ASP A 8 20.98 2.12 33.07
CA ASP A 8 20.34 1.06 33.85
C ASP A 8 19.68 0.02 32.90
N ASP A 9 20.24 -1.20 32.87
CA ASP A 9 20.15 -2.14 31.73
C ASP A 9 18.81 -2.90 31.68
N ASN A 10 17.90 -2.70 32.65
CA ASN A 10 16.73 -3.57 32.83
C ASN A 10 15.41 -3.02 32.21
N ASP A 11 15.32 -1.71 31.95
CA ASP A 11 14.12 -1.07 31.36
C ASP A 11 14.26 -0.80 29.85
N SER A 12 15.46 -1.02 29.28
CA SER A 12 15.81 -0.55 27.93
C SER A 12 15.25 -1.37 26.76
N GLU A 13 14.65 -2.53 27.03
CA GLU A 13 14.26 -3.50 25.99
C GLU A 13 12.74 -3.61 25.78
N LYS A 14 11.93 -2.89 26.57
CA LYS A 14 10.47 -2.89 26.42
C LYS A 14 10.01 -1.73 25.54
N ILE A 15 9.24 -2.04 24.50
CA ILE A 15 8.47 -1.02 23.77
C ILE A 15 7.34 -0.55 24.69
N THR A 16 7.30 0.75 24.96
CA THR A 16 6.22 1.41 25.71
C THR A 16 5.84 2.66 24.94
N ILE A 17 4.71 2.62 24.26
CA ILE A 17 4.22 3.71 23.42
C ILE A 17 3.29 4.58 24.25
N CYS A 18 3.50 5.90 24.24
CA CYS A 18 2.63 6.85 24.91
C CYS A 18 2.33 8.01 23.96
N LEU A 19 1.25 7.87 23.19
CA LEU A 19 0.82 8.86 22.21
C LEU A 19 -0.16 9.86 22.85
N GLU A 20 0.16 11.14 22.78
CA GLU A 20 -0.71 12.22 23.28
C GLU A 20 -1.98 12.39 22.43
N ASP A 21 -1.95 11.96 21.17
CA ASP A 21 -3.04 12.10 20.20
C ASP A 21 -3.89 10.83 20.03
N ASP A 22 -3.66 9.80 20.85
CA ASP A 22 -4.36 8.51 20.77
C ASP A 22 -5.36 8.33 21.93
N GLU A 23 -6.49 9.06 21.89
CA GLU A 23 -7.48 9.13 22.97
C GLU A 23 -7.95 7.75 23.50
N TYR A 24 -7.96 6.73 22.64
CA TYR A 24 -8.44 5.37 22.94
C TYR A 24 -7.33 4.31 23.07
N ASN A 25 -6.05 4.70 22.99
CA ASN A 25 -4.88 3.80 22.99
C ASN A 25 -4.93 2.68 21.91
N GLU A 26 -5.66 2.92 20.83
CA GLU A 26 -5.91 1.96 19.77
C GLU A 26 -4.67 1.80 18.87
N ARG A 27 -4.00 2.91 18.54
CA ARG A 27 -2.71 2.89 17.82
C ARG A 27 -1.61 2.32 18.68
N GLU A 28 -1.58 2.68 19.97
CA GLU A 28 -0.63 2.12 20.93
C GLU A 28 -0.60 0.60 20.86
N VAL A 29 -1.73 -0.08 21.05
CA VAL A 29 -1.80 -1.56 21.06
C VAL A 29 -1.33 -2.17 19.74
N VAL A 30 -1.73 -1.59 18.61
CA VAL A 30 -1.34 -2.10 17.28
C VAL A 30 0.16 -1.97 17.06
N PHE A 31 0.73 -0.81 17.36
CA PHE A 31 2.16 -0.56 17.17
C PHE A 31 3.01 -1.33 18.18
N GLU A 32 2.63 -1.39 19.45
CA GLU A 32 3.36 -2.15 20.46
C GLU A 32 3.44 -3.62 20.06
N LYS A 33 2.30 -4.23 19.69
CA LYS A 33 2.27 -5.63 19.26
C LYS A 33 3.04 -5.84 17.95
N GLY A 34 2.80 -4.99 16.95
CA GLY A 34 3.39 -5.13 15.62
C GLY A 34 4.90 -4.92 15.63
N LEU A 35 5.39 -3.82 16.23
CA LEU A 35 6.82 -3.54 16.33
C LEU A 35 7.55 -4.51 17.25
N SER A 36 6.93 -4.94 18.36
CA SER A 36 7.54 -5.96 19.23
C SER A 36 7.73 -7.27 18.49
N ALA A 37 6.72 -7.69 17.72
CA ALA A 37 6.82 -8.90 16.89
C ALA A 37 7.93 -8.76 15.83
N LEU A 38 7.97 -7.63 15.10
CA LEU A 38 9.00 -7.38 14.08
C LEU A 38 10.42 -7.35 14.66
N LEU A 39 10.64 -6.65 15.79
CA LEU A 39 11.96 -6.57 16.42
C LEU A 39 12.44 -7.91 16.99
N ALA A 40 11.53 -8.85 17.23
CA ALA A 40 11.86 -10.22 17.67
C ALA A 40 12.02 -11.20 16.51
N ASP A 41 11.57 -10.85 15.30
CA ASP A 41 11.55 -11.75 14.14
C ASP A 41 12.94 -11.87 13.48
N GLU A 42 13.34 -13.09 13.12
CA GLU A 42 14.65 -13.37 12.50
C GLU A 42 14.73 -13.02 11.01
N HIS A 43 13.56 -12.94 10.36
CA HIS A 43 13.40 -12.60 8.95
C HIS A 43 13.14 -11.11 8.72
N PHE A 44 12.87 -10.34 9.77
CA PHE A 44 12.78 -8.89 9.67
C PHE A 44 14.19 -8.29 9.53
N LEU A 45 14.49 -7.82 8.32
CA LEU A 45 15.74 -7.15 7.98
C LEU A 45 15.47 -5.68 7.64
N LEU A 46 16.46 -4.83 7.90
CA LEU A 46 16.41 -3.40 7.58
C LEU A 46 17.75 -2.94 7.04
N LEU A 47 17.74 -2.03 6.07
CA LEU A 47 18.90 -1.26 5.68
C LEU A 47 19.09 -0.09 6.66
N TYR A 48 20.22 -0.05 7.35
CA TYR A 48 20.67 1.10 8.13
C TYR A 48 21.48 2.06 7.26
N VAL A 49 21.10 3.34 7.30
CA VAL A 49 21.81 4.45 6.63
C VAL A 49 22.54 5.27 7.70
N PRO A 50 23.88 5.25 7.75
CA PRO A 50 24.63 5.99 8.76
C PRO A 50 24.69 7.49 8.45
N ASP A 51 24.86 8.33 9.48
CA ASP A 51 24.98 9.78 9.38
C ASP A 51 26.38 10.27 8.98
N ASN A 52 27.40 9.47 9.27
CA ASN A 52 28.80 9.79 9.01
C ASN A 52 29.24 9.54 7.56
N GLY A 53 28.33 9.10 6.69
CA GLY A 53 28.62 8.78 5.29
C GLY A 53 29.31 7.43 5.09
N ASP A 54 29.41 6.60 6.14
CA ASP A 54 29.85 5.21 6.01
C ASP A 54 28.92 4.42 5.09
N LYS A 55 29.40 3.24 4.69
CA LYS A 55 28.64 2.32 3.87
C LYS A 55 27.37 1.86 4.59
N MET A 56 26.25 1.79 3.86
CA MET A 56 24.99 1.30 4.41
C MET A 56 25.09 -0.18 4.74
N GLN A 57 24.32 -0.65 5.72
CA GLN A 57 24.39 -2.04 6.17
C GLN A 57 23.00 -2.63 6.38
N VAL A 58 22.74 -3.81 5.82
CA VAL A 58 21.57 -4.62 6.18
C VAL A 58 21.78 -5.14 7.59
N ILE A 59 20.79 -4.99 8.45
CA ILE A 59 20.84 -5.42 9.84
C ILE A 59 19.63 -6.30 10.16
N ARG A 60 19.82 -7.18 11.13
CA ARG A 60 18.77 -8.00 11.74
C ARG A 60 18.51 -7.49 13.16
N PRO A 61 17.40 -6.78 13.43
CA PRO A 61 17.13 -6.21 14.75
C PRO A 61 17.05 -7.27 15.86
N SER A 62 16.55 -8.47 15.56
CA SER A 62 16.44 -9.56 16.54
C SER A 62 17.79 -10.04 17.08
N SER A 63 18.88 -9.91 16.32
CA SER A 63 20.23 -10.29 16.74
C SER A 63 21.19 -9.12 16.95
N ASN A 64 20.85 -7.91 16.51
CA ASN A 64 21.69 -6.72 16.66
C ASN A 64 21.17 -5.81 17.78
N LEU A 65 21.64 -6.05 19.01
CA LEU A 65 21.18 -5.36 20.22
C LEU A 65 21.43 -3.85 20.18
N PHE A 66 22.52 -3.39 19.56
CA PHE A 66 22.83 -1.97 19.44
C PHE A 66 21.73 -1.23 18.65
N HIS A 67 21.42 -1.71 17.45
CA HIS A 67 20.37 -1.10 16.63
C HIS A 67 19.00 -1.28 17.25
N ARG A 68 18.68 -2.45 17.80
CA ARG A 68 17.40 -2.72 18.48
C ARG A 68 17.14 -1.75 19.64
N ARG A 69 18.12 -1.52 20.52
CA ARG A 69 17.99 -0.56 21.64
C ARG A 69 17.78 0.86 21.12
N ARG A 70 18.48 1.26 20.05
CA ARG A 70 18.28 2.57 19.41
C ARG A 70 16.87 2.72 18.83
N MET A 71 16.34 1.68 18.18
CA MET A 71 14.97 1.67 17.64
C MET A 71 13.93 1.80 18.76
N ILE A 72 14.05 1.00 19.83
CA ILE A 72 13.15 1.06 21.00
C ILE A 72 13.17 2.44 21.64
N LYS A 73 14.38 3.02 21.81
CA LYS A 73 14.53 4.38 22.34
C LYS A 73 13.80 5.42 21.48
N ARG A 74 13.85 5.30 20.14
CA ARG A 74 13.11 6.20 19.23
C ARG A 74 11.61 6.02 19.37
N ILE A 75 11.12 4.78 19.36
CA ILE A 75 9.69 4.47 19.52
C ILE A 75 9.15 5.06 20.83
N ASN A 76 9.80 4.77 21.97
CA ASN A 76 9.35 5.22 23.29
C ASN A 76 9.47 6.75 23.47
N GLY A 77 10.37 7.37 22.71
CA GLY A 77 10.57 8.82 22.67
C GLY A 77 9.48 9.58 21.89
N THR A 78 8.75 8.90 21.01
CA THR A 78 7.69 9.52 20.20
C THR A 78 6.47 9.83 21.07
N LYS A 79 6.13 11.11 21.20
CA LYS A 79 4.95 11.58 21.96
C LYS A 79 3.75 11.97 21.08
N LYS A 80 4.01 12.28 19.81
CA LYS A 80 2.97 12.66 18.83
C LYS A 80 3.26 12.02 17.49
N GLY A 81 2.21 11.62 16.77
CA GLY A 81 2.33 11.06 15.43
C GLY A 81 2.56 9.55 15.44
N ILE A 82 3.41 9.07 14.53
CA ILE A 82 3.57 7.62 14.28
C ILE A 82 4.72 7.07 15.13
N PRO A 83 4.48 6.16 16.08
CA PRO A 83 5.50 5.62 16.96
C PRO A 83 6.32 4.52 16.26
N SER A 84 7.03 4.87 15.19
CA SER A 84 7.88 3.96 14.42
C SER A 84 9.31 4.49 14.29
N PHE A 85 10.16 3.75 13.60
CA PHE A 85 11.59 4.04 13.46
C PHE A 85 12.16 3.76 12.06
N TYR A 86 11.37 3.19 11.15
CA TYR A 86 11.82 2.82 9.81
C TYR A 86 10.83 3.26 8.73
N TYR A 87 11.37 3.53 7.54
CA TYR A 87 10.63 3.76 6.32
C TYR A 87 10.44 2.45 5.56
N ALA A 88 9.36 2.31 4.81
CA ALA A 88 9.21 1.22 3.84
C ALA A 88 9.37 1.79 2.43
N LEU A 89 10.16 1.13 1.59
CA LEU A 89 10.27 1.48 0.19
C LEU A 89 9.58 0.42 -0.66
N SER A 90 8.58 0.86 -1.40
CA SER A 90 7.71 0.01 -2.19
C SER A 90 8.36 -0.38 -3.53
N HIS A 91 8.38 -1.68 -3.78
CA HIS A 91 8.64 -2.37 -5.04
C HIS A 91 9.64 -1.77 -6.03
N LEU A 92 10.91 -2.10 -5.82
CA LEU A 92 12.02 -1.73 -6.71
C LEU A 92 12.28 -2.70 -7.88
N TRP A 93 11.51 -3.80 -7.99
CA TRP A 93 11.67 -4.79 -9.07
C TRP A 93 11.32 -4.23 -10.45
N GLY A 94 12.12 -4.62 -11.45
CA GLY A 94 11.75 -4.57 -12.87
C GLY A 94 10.66 -5.58 -13.21
N LEU A 95 9.81 -5.26 -14.18
CA LEU A 95 8.55 -5.98 -14.46
C LEU A 95 8.66 -7.18 -15.37
N THR A 96 9.84 -7.49 -15.89
CA THR A 96 9.94 -8.46 -16.99
C THR A 96 10.96 -9.54 -16.68
N GLU A 97 10.65 -10.78 -17.08
CA GLU A 97 11.60 -11.91 -17.13
C GLU A 97 12.88 -11.57 -17.90
N ASN A 98 12.83 -10.51 -18.70
CA ASN A 98 13.92 -10.00 -19.53
C ASN A 98 14.65 -8.76 -18.97
N ASP A 99 14.20 -8.18 -17.84
CA ASP A 99 14.87 -7.04 -17.19
C ASP A 99 16.12 -7.54 -16.44
N ARG A 100 17.15 -7.88 -17.22
CA ARG A 100 18.51 -8.30 -16.81
C ARG A 100 19.33 -7.19 -16.15
N TYR A 101 18.69 -6.14 -15.65
CA TYR A 101 19.39 -5.00 -15.07
C TYR A 101 19.82 -5.34 -13.65
N HIS A 102 21.00 -5.96 -13.54
CA HIS A 102 21.66 -6.15 -12.26
C HIS A 102 22.38 -4.86 -11.84
N TRP A 103 22.22 -4.49 -10.58
CA TRP A 103 23.00 -3.45 -9.93
C TRP A 103 24.30 -4.07 -9.41
N ASN A 104 25.29 -4.19 -10.29
CA ASN A 104 26.53 -4.92 -10.01
C ASN A 104 27.47 -4.20 -9.04
N ASP A 105 27.40 -2.87 -9.04
CA ASP A 105 28.15 -1.95 -8.18
C ASP A 105 27.47 -1.71 -6.83
N ILE A 106 26.32 -2.34 -6.51
CA ILE A 106 25.67 -2.20 -5.19
C ILE A 106 26.61 -2.54 -4.03
N LYS A 107 27.55 -3.46 -4.28
CA LYS A 107 28.63 -3.85 -3.36
C LYS A 107 29.51 -2.68 -2.92
N GLU A 108 29.47 -1.53 -3.59
CA GLU A 108 30.22 -0.32 -3.21
C GLU A 108 29.44 0.51 -2.19
N TYR A 109 28.12 0.33 -2.12
CA TYR A 109 27.19 1.13 -1.32
C TYR A 109 26.61 0.39 -0.10
N VAL A 110 26.44 -0.94 -0.18
CA VAL A 110 25.75 -1.73 0.85
C VAL A 110 26.55 -2.96 1.30
N ASN A 111 26.58 -3.21 2.60
CA ASN A 111 27.00 -4.45 3.23
C ASN A 111 25.77 -5.29 3.67
N ASP A 112 25.88 -6.61 3.62
CA ASP A 112 24.89 -7.55 4.13
C ASP A 112 24.91 -7.65 5.66
N GLU A 113 24.06 -8.52 6.22
CA GLU A 113 23.94 -8.70 7.67
C GLU A 113 25.23 -9.21 8.34
N ASP A 114 26.11 -9.86 7.58
CA ASP A 114 27.38 -10.40 8.04
C ASP A 114 28.53 -9.40 7.82
N GLY A 115 28.23 -8.20 7.29
CA GLY A 115 29.20 -7.15 7.01
C GLY A 115 29.96 -7.33 5.69
N ASN A 116 29.58 -8.32 4.87
CA ASN A 116 30.18 -8.53 3.56
C ASN A 116 29.51 -7.63 2.50
N PRO A 117 30.18 -7.27 1.40
CA PRO A 117 29.52 -6.52 0.33
C PRO A 117 28.33 -7.29 -0.27
N VAL A 118 27.19 -6.61 -0.42
CA VAL A 118 25.96 -7.21 -0.96
C VAL A 118 26.17 -7.72 -2.38
N LYS A 119 25.57 -8.87 -2.69
CA LYS A 119 25.56 -9.45 -4.04
C LYS A 119 24.73 -8.59 -5.00
N PRO A 120 25.01 -8.62 -6.32
CA PRO A 120 24.20 -7.89 -7.29
C PRO A 120 22.70 -8.20 -7.16
N VAL A 121 21.88 -7.15 -7.15
CA VAL A 121 20.41 -7.23 -7.07
C VAL A 121 19.78 -6.74 -8.37
N SER A 122 18.58 -7.22 -8.68
CA SER A 122 17.84 -6.75 -9.87
C SER A 122 17.19 -5.39 -9.59
N MET A 123 17.62 -4.37 -10.32
CA MET A 123 17.07 -3.01 -10.21
C MET A 123 17.34 -2.22 -11.49
N ARG A 124 16.33 -1.51 -11.98
CA ARG A 124 16.47 -0.63 -13.16
C ARG A 124 17.45 0.51 -12.90
N PRO A 125 18.33 0.88 -13.85
CA PRO A 125 19.33 1.93 -13.65
C PRO A 125 18.73 3.25 -13.17
N GLY A 126 17.62 3.70 -13.76
CA GLY A 126 16.97 4.96 -13.39
C GLY A 126 16.59 5.05 -11.90
N LYS A 127 16.20 3.94 -11.27
CA LYS A 127 15.85 3.90 -9.85
C LYS A 127 17.04 4.06 -8.91
N ARG A 128 18.24 3.68 -9.34
CA ARG A 128 19.41 3.53 -8.46
C ARG A 128 19.86 4.88 -7.92
N ASP A 129 19.98 5.87 -8.80
CA ASP A 129 20.45 7.20 -8.42
C ASP A 129 19.43 7.91 -7.54
N THR A 130 18.15 7.84 -7.90
CA THR A 130 17.05 8.38 -7.09
C THR A 130 16.97 7.70 -5.73
N LEU A 131 17.14 6.37 -5.66
CA LEU A 131 17.19 5.63 -4.39
C LEU A 131 18.37 6.07 -3.53
N LEU A 132 19.59 6.08 -4.08
CA LEU A 132 20.78 6.48 -3.34
C LEU A 132 20.66 7.90 -2.81
N ALA A 133 20.10 8.80 -3.61
CA ALA A 133 19.93 10.19 -3.22
C ALA A 133 18.82 10.35 -2.16
N LEU A 134 17.71 9.60 -2.26
CA LEU A 134 16.70 9.52 -1.21
C LEU A 134 17.29 9.05 0.13
N LEU A 135 18.09 7.97 0.11
CA LEU A 135 18.71 7.43 1.32
C LEU A 135 19.70 8.43 1.93
N ARG A 136 20.51 9.12 1.12
CA ARG A 136 21.46 10.16 1.58
C ARG A 136 20.77 11.35 2.23
N ASP A 137 19.58 11.71 1.76
CA ASP A 137 18.78 12.79 2.35
C ASP A 137 18.15 12.40 3.70
N HIS A 138 18.25 11.12 4.09
CA HIS A 138 17.77 10.59 5.36
C HIS A 138 18.91 9.89 6.12
N PRO A 139 19.94 10.62 6.59
CA PRO A 139 20.97 10.03 7.43
C PRO A 139 20.39 9.49 8.75
N ASP A 140 21.09 8.53 9.36
CA ASP A 140 20.72 7.92 10.65
C ASP A 140 19.31 7.30 10.67
N SER A 141 18.96 6.62 9.58
CA SER A 141 17.62 6.07 9.36
C SER A 141 17.64 4.57 9.07
N TYR A 142 16.46 3.95 9.16
CA TYR A 142 16.25 2.54 8.87
C TYR A 142 15.22 2.39 7.76
N TRP A 143 15.45 1.44 6.86
CA TRP A 143 14.61 1.23 5.69
C TRP A 143 14.32 -0.24 5.48
N TRP A 144 13.05 -0.60 5.35
CA TRP A 144 12.67 -1.87 4.76
C TRP A 144 12.59 -1.70 3.25
N ILE A 145 13.42 -2.44 2.52
CA ILE A 145 13.55 -2.35 1.06
C ILE A 145 13.47 -3.76 0.52
N ASP A 146 12.45 -4.07 -0.28
CA ASP A 146 12.16 -5.43 -0.72
C ASP A 146 13.37 -6.15 -1.36
N VAL A 147 14.07 -5.51 -2.29
CA VAL A 147 15.25 -6.11 -2.97
C VAL A 147 16.47 -6.34 -2.07
N LEU A 148 16.50 -5.79 -0.86
CA LEU A 148 17.60 -5.94 0.10
C LEU A 148 17.21 -6.72 1.36
N CYS A 149 15.95 -6.61 1.78
CA CYS A 149 15.45 -7.10 3.05
C CYS A 149 14.57 -8.35 2.89
N ALA A 150 13.97 -8.56 1.71
CA ALA A 150 13.18 -9.77 1.44
C ALA A 150 14.09 -10.86 0.86
N ARG A 151 14.10 -12.01 1.52
CA ARG A 151 14.79 -13.22 1.09
C ARG A 151 13.78 -14.21 0.50
N THR A 152 14.28 -15.23 -0.17
CA THR A 152 13.45 -16.34 -0.68
C THR A 152 12.73 -17.09 0.43
N ASP A 153 13.27 -17.07 1.65
CA ASP A 153 12.72 -17.70 2.84
C ASP A 153 11.92 -16.74 3.73
N THR A 154 11.81 -15.44 3.37
CA THR A 154 11.06 -14.49 4.20
C THR A 154 9.58 -14.92 4.26
N PRO A 155 9.04 -15.15 5.47
CA PRO A 155 7.63 -15.44 5.67
C PRO A 155 6.77 -14.28 5.14
N LEU A 156 5.70 -14.61 4.42
CA LEU A 156 4.85 -13.58 3.81
C LEU A 156 3.81 -13.01 4.79
N ASP A 157 3.62 -13.65 5.95
CA ASP A 157 2.74 -13.23 7.03
C ASP A 157 3.29 -12.04 7.83
N ILE A 158 4.61 -11.81 7.85
CA ILE A 158 5.21 -10.62 8.49
C ILE A 158 5.07 -9.35 7.64
N MET A 159 4.78 -9.48 6.33
CA MET A 159 4.64 -8.34 5.40
C MET A 159 3.56 -7.37 5.84
N GLY A 160 2.46 -7.89 6.40
CA GLY A 160 1.39 -7.06 6.93
C GLY A 160 1.88 -6.11 8.03
N ASN A 161 2.68 -6.61 8.97
CA ASN A 161 3.26 -5.80 10.04
C ASN A 161 4.33 -4.83 9.50
N ILE A 162 5.14 -5.27 8.54
CA ILE A 162 6.18 -4.42 7.92
C ILE A 162 5.57 -3.12 7.37
N TYR A 163 4.48 -3.21 6.61
CA TYR A 163 3.85 -2.00 6.08
C TYR A 163 2.97 -1.31 7.12
N ALA A 164 2.25 -2.04 7.96
CA ALA A 164 1.39 -1.44 8.98
C ALA A 164 2.16 -0.58 9.99
N CYS A 165 3.40 -0.97 10.31
CA CYS A 165 4.18 -0.33 11.35
C CYS A 165 5.29 0.60 10.83
N CYS A 166 5.38 0.87 9.52
CA CYS A 166 6.38 1.82 9.01
C CYS A 166 6.00 3.29 9.33
N LEU A 167 7.00 4.17 9.40
CA LEU A 167 6.82 5.62 9.53
C LEU A 167 6.09 6.21 8.32
N GLU A 168 6.55 5.84 7.14
CA GLU A 168 6.02 6.28 5.85
C GLU A 168 6.38 5.19 4.84
N CYS A 169 5.47 4.94 3.89
CA CYS A 169 5.77 4.10 2.75
C CYS A 169 6.05 5.00 1.55
N ILE A 170 7.26 4.94 1.00
CA ILE A 170 7.64 5.70 -0.19
C ILE A 170 7.55 4.76 -1.39
N ALA A 171 6.87 5.20 -2.45
CA ALA A 171 6.71 4.47 -3.70
C ALA A 171 7.39 5.24 -4.83
N MET A 172 8.40 4.62 -5.43
CA MET A 172 9.09 5.12 -6.62
C MET A 172 8.37 4.61 -7.88
N ILE A 173 7.51 5.47 -8.41
CA ILE A 173 6.57 5.17 -9.49
C ILE A 173 7.22 5.34 -10.85
N ASP A 174 6.91 4.41 -11.76
CA ASP A 174 7.28 4.45 -13.17
C ASP A 174 6.44 5.49 -13.93
N CYS A 175 6.65 6.77 -13.61
CA CYS A 175 6.03 7.92 -14.27
C CYS A 175 7.07 8.98 -14.66
N GLU A 176 6.70 9.85 -15.59
CA GLU A 176 7.49 11.02 -15.95
C GLU A 176 7.68 11.96 -14.73
N PRO A 177 8.90 12.46 -14.43
CA PRO A 177 9.15 13.34 -13.28
C PRO A 177 8.30 14.61 -13.26
N SER A 178 7.92 15.12 -14.43
CA SER A 178 7.07 16.31 -14.54
C SER A 178 5.59 16.09 -14.18
N LEU A 179 5.15 14.84 -14.03
CA LEU A 179 3.75 14.50 -13.88
C LEU A 179 3.20 14.94 -12.51
N ILE A 180 3.93 14.69 -11.42
CA ILE A 180 3.53 15.10 -10.07
C ILE A 180 3.51 16.64 -9.92
N PRO A 181 4.54 17.40 -10.34
CA PRO A 181 4.46 18.86 -10.38
C PRO A 181 3.29 19.40 -11.20
N LYS A 182 2.91 18.72 -12.30
CA LYS A 182 1.74 19.08 -13.10
C LYS A 182 0.43 18.82 -12.35
N ILE A 183 0.32 17.74 -11.58
CA ILE A 183 -0.82 17.50 -10.69
C ILE A 183 -0.95 18.68 -9.72
N HIS A 184 0.13 19.03 -9.02
CA HIS A 184 0.14 20.16 -8.07
C HIS A 184 -0.25 21.48 -8.73
N THR A 185 0.30 21.79 -9.90
CA THR A 185 -0.03 23.02 -10.65
C THR A 185 -1.50 23.09 -11.08
N LEU A 186 -2.11 21.95 -11.35
CA LEU A 186 -3.52 21.85 -11.72
C LEU A 186 -4.44 21.84 -10.48
N SER A 187 -3.95 21.37 -9.33
CA SER A 187 -4.68 21.41 -8.07
C SER A 187 -4.57 22.73 -7.32
N ASP A 188 -3.44 23.43 -7.46
CA ASP A 188 -3.15 24.68 -6.78
C ASP A 188 -3.96 25.83 -7.36
N GLY A 189 -4.69 26.51 -6.48
CA GLY A 189 -5.34 27.79 -6.76
C GLY A 189 -6.83 27.72 -7.09
N ASP A 190 -7.46 26.54 -7.16
CA ASP A 190 -8.78 26.48 -7.76
C ASP A 190 -9.93 26.56 -6.72
N LYS A 191 -10.34 27.79 -6.38
CA LYS A 191 -11.64 28.06 -5.74
C LYS A 191 -12.77 27.39 -6.52
N GLU A 192 -12.66 27.30 -7.85
CA GLU A 192 -13.68 26.71 -8.71
C GLU A 192 -13.75 25.19 -8.53
N MET A 193 -12.62 24.49 -8.33
CA MET A 193 -12.65 23.06 -7.96
C MET A 193 -13.35 22.85 -6.61
N ARG A 194 -13.08 23.71 -5.62
CA ARG A 194 -13.82 23.65 -4.35
C ARG A 194 -15.31 23.94 -4.52
N GLU A 195 -15.66 24.85 -5.42
CA GLU A 195 -17.07 25.12 -5.77
C GLU A 195 -17.71 23.93 -6.51
N LEU A 196 -16.98 23.25 -7.40
CA LEU A 196 -17.44 22.01 -8.05
C LEU A 196 -17.71 20.90 -7.02
N LEU A 197 -16.87 20.80 -6.00
CA LEU A 197 -17.01 19.84 -4.90
C LEU A 197 -18.08 20.26 -3.87
N SER A 198 -18.43 21.55 -3.82
CA SER A 198 -19.45 22.05 -2.90
C SER A 198 -20.82 21.49 -3.31
N ARG A 199 -21.46 20.76 -2.38
CA ARG A 199 -22.69 19.97 -2.55
C ARG A 199 -23.96 20.79 -2.83
N SER A 200 -23.91 21.77 -3.73
CA SER A 200 -25.14 22.32 -4.30
C SER A 200 -25.86 21.21 -5.06
N SER A 201 -27.17 21.08 -4.90
CA SER A 201 -27.99 19.92 -5.28
C SER A 201 -28.09 19.62 -6.78
N ARG A 202 -27.29 20.27 -7.62
CA ARG A 202 -27.24 20.05 -9.07
C ARG A 202 -25.80 19.84 -9.54
N TYR A 203 -25.59 18.75 -10.27
CA TYR A 203 -24.36 18.51 -11.01
C TYR A 203 -24.04 19.70 -11.92
N PRO A 204 -22.76 20.13 -12.01
CA PRO A 204 -22.36 21.24 -12.85
C PRO A 204 -22.66 20.92 -14.33
N ARG A 205 -23.04 21.94 -15.10
CA ARG A 205 -23.18 21.79 -16.56
C ARG A 205 -21.80 21.63 -17.22
N TYR A 206 -21.77 20.94 -18.35
CA TYR A 206 -20.55 20.74 -19.13
C TYR A 206 -19.78 22.03 -19.42
N GLU A 207 -20.48 23.09 -19.81
CA GLU A 207 -19.85 24.38 -20.15
C GLU A 207 -19.09 24.97 -18.96
N ARG A 208 -19.60 24.78 -17.73
CA ARG A 208 -18.92 25.21 -16.51
C ARG A 208 -17.69 24.35 -16.23
N ILE A 209 -17.80 23.04 -16.44
CA ILE A 209 -16.65 22.13 -16.26
C ILE A 209 -15.51 22.52 -17.20
N CYS A 210 -15.80 22.82 -18.47
CA CYS A 210 -14.81 23.23 -19.47
C CYS A 210 -14.09 24.55 -19.14
N GLN A 211 -14.66 25.37 -18.26
CA GLN A 211 -14.02 26.61 -17.82
C GLN A 211 -12.99 26.38 -16.70
N THR A 212 -13.05 25.22 -16.03
CA THR A 212 -12.15 24.85 -14.93
C THR A 212 -10.98 23.99 -15.41
N LYS A 213 -9.98 23.79 -14.54
CA LYS A 213 -8.88 22.84 -14.76
C LYS A 213 -9.23 21.37 -14.50
N ALA A 214 -10.46 21.07 -14.07
CA ALA A 214 -10.86 19.73 -13.60
C ALA A 214 -10.66 18.62 -14.66
N LEU A 215 -10.88 18.95 -15.93
CA LEU A 215 -10.69 18.00 -17.04
C LEU A 215 -9.21 17.64 -17.24
N GLN A 216 -8.35 18.67 -17.28
CA GLN A 216 -6.91 18.50 -17.42
C GLN A 216 -6.33 17.75 -16.22
N LEU A 217 -6.83 18.04 -15.01
CA LEU A 217 -6.45 17.33 -13.81
C LEU A 217 -6.80 15.84 -13.91
N CYS A 218 -8.00 15.49 -14.37
CA CYS A 218 -8.40 14.09 -14.51
C CYS A 218 -7.59 13.33 -15.56
N GLU A 219 -7.25 13.95 -16.68
CA GLU A 219 -6.37 13.35 -17.69
C GLU A 219 -4.96 13.07 -17.13
N VAL A 220 -4.42 14.01 -16.35
CA VAL A 220 -3.11 13.87 -15.69
C VAL A 220 -3.15 12.80 -14.60
N LEU A 221 -4.20 12.77 -13.77
CA LEU A 221 -4.41 11.72 -12.76
C LEU A 221 -4.56 10.35 -13.41
N HIS A 222 -5.34 10.24 -14.47
CA HIS A 222 -5.51 8.99 -15.20
C HIS A 222 -4.16 8.49 -15.74
N THR A 223 -3.36 9.38 -16.33
CA THR A 223 -2.00 9.06 -16.80
C THR A 223 -1.11 8.55 -15.66
N PHE A 224 -1.14 9.21 -14.50
CA PHE A 224 -0.36 8.81 -13.33
C PHE A 224 -0.78 7.42 -12.80
N LEU A 225 -2.08 7.12 -12.81
CA LEU A 225 -2.64 5.84 -12.36
C LEU A 225 -2.47 4.71 -13.38
N GLN A 226 -2.01 5.01 -14.61
CA GLN A 226 -1.65 4.00 -15.61
C GLN A 226 -0.23 3.44 -15.44
N SER A 227 0.60 4.02 -14.57
CA SER A 227 1.91 3.46 -14.22
C SER A 227 1.78 2.02 -13.73
N GLN A 228 2.76 1.19 -14.06
CA GLN A 228 2.73 -0.25 -13.80
C GLN A 228 2.70 -0.59 -12.32
N TRP A 229 3.23 0.29 -11.48
CA TRP A 229 3.10 0.17 -10.02
C TRP A 229 1.65 -0.07 -9.59
N TRP A 230 0.69 0.70 -10.13
CA TRP A 230 -0.74 0.55 -9.81
C TRP A 230 -1.36 -0.78 -10.22
N GLN A 231 -0.69 -1.51 -11.12
CA GLN A 231 -1.19 -2.76 -11.69
C GLN A 231 -0.70 -4.00 -10.94
N ARG A 232 0.19 -3.87 -9.95
CA ARG A 232 0.74 -5.02 -9.20
C ARG A 232 -0.12 -5.35 -7.99
N VAL A 233 -0.38 -6.63 -7.74
CA VAL A 233 -1.20 -7.08 -6.60
C VAL A 233 -0.66 -6.62 -5.26
N TRP A 234 0.65 -6.74 -5.03
CA TRP A 234 1.27 -6.43 -3.75
C TRP A 234 1.14 -4.96 -3.31
N THR A 235 0.94 -4.02 -4.24
CA THR A 235 0.78 -2.60 -3.89
C THR A 235 -0.48 -2.34 -3.09
N TRP A 236 -1.44 -3.29 -3.05
CA TRP A 236 -2.58 -3.23 -2.15
C TRP A 236 -2.18 -3.04 -0.69
N GLN A 237 -1.28 -3.88 -0.18
CA GLN A 237 -0.82 -3.79 1.20
C GLN A 237 -0.02 -2.51 1.43
N GLU A 238 0.81 -2.13 0.46
CA GLU A 238 1.65 -0.92 0.53
C GLU A 238 0.82 0.37 0.59
N MET A 239 -0.36 0.39 -0.02
CA MET A 239 -1.28 1.54 0.03
C MET A 239 -2.19 1.55 1.25
N ALA A 240 -2.66 0.37 1.64
CA ALA A 240 -3.73 0.23 2.61
C ALA A 240 -3.23 0.17 4.05
N LEU A 241 -2.07 -0.45 4.29
CA LEU A 241 -1.61 -0.77 5.64
C LEU A 241 -0.86 0.34 6.37
N PRO A 242 0.02 1.14 5.72
CA PRO A 242 0.77 2.17 6.42
C PRO A 242 -0.16 3.06 7.24
N CYS A 243 0.10 3.13 8.54
CA CYS A 243 -0.58 4.11 9.40
C CYS A 243 -0.09 5.52 9.07
N GLY A 244 1.13 5.64 8.54
CA GLY A 244 1.62 6.87 7.95
C GLY A 244 1.16 7.11 6.53
N ASP A 245 1.73 8.15 5.94
CA ASP A 245 1.47 8.46 4.55
C ASP A 245 2.10 7.42 3.61
N VAL A 246 1.49 7.32 2.44
CA VAL A 246 2.08 6.67 1.28
C VAL A 246 2.48 7.78 0.33
N ARG A 247 3.77 8.02 0.18
CA ARG A 247 4.32 9.10 -0.63
C ARG A 247 4.80 8.56 -1.97
N PHE A 248 4.30 9.16 -3.03
CA PHE A 248 4.71 8.86 -4.39
C PHE A 248 5.76 9.85 -4.87
N MET A 249 6.77 9.33 -5.55
CA MET A 249 7.76 10.10 -6.29
C MET A 249 8.08 9.38 -7.61
N ALA A 250 8.52 10.11 -8.63
CA ALA A 250 8.94 9.47 -9.87
C ALA A 250 10.26 8.72 -9.69
N GLU A 251 10.38 7.58 -10.37
CA GLU A 251 11.52 6.67 -10.20
C GLU A 251 12.83 7.17 -10.83
N THR A 252 12.76 8.22 -11.65
CA THR A 252 13.89 8.85 -12.36
C THR A 252 14.11 10.30 -11.94
N ASP A 253 13.49 10.75 -10.85
CA ASP A 253 13.59 12.14 -10.41
C ASP A 253 14.91 12.41 -9.70
N THR A 254 15.44 13.63 -9.86
CA THR A 254 16.49 14.14 -8.99
C THR A 254 15.83 14.62 -7.70
N PRO A 255 16.28 14.20 -6.51
CA PRO A 255 15.66 14.67 -5.27
C PRO A 255 15.89 16.17 -5.08
N GLN A 256 14.88 16.96 -5.44
CA GLN A 256 14.62 18.37 -5.13
C GLN A 256 13.42 18.83 -6.00
N PRO A 257 12.40 19.61 -5.53
CA PRO A 257 11.89 19.98 -4.20
C PRO A 257 10.64 19.16 -3.77
N GLN A 258 10.01 19.46 -2.61
CA GLN A 258 8.75 18.84 -2.11
C GLN A 258 7.62 18.72 -3.16
N THR A 259 7.60 19.63 -4.14
CA THR A 259 6.65 19.67 -5.26
C THR A 259 6.72 18.46 -6.19
N ASN A 260 7.72 17.60 -6.06
CA ASN A 260 7.87 16.41 -6.90
C ASN A 260 7.30 15.15 -6.26
N THR A 261 6.70 15.28 -5.07
CA THR A 261 6.05 14.17 -4.37
C THR A 261 4.57 14.45 -4.16
N ILE A 262 3.76 13.40 -4.10
CA ILE A 262 2.33 13.49 -3.77
C ILE A 262 1.96 12.35 -2.83
N THR A 263 1.12 12.61 -1.84
CA THR A 263 0.65 11.58 -0.91
C THR A 263 -0.60 10.89 -1.44
N LEU A 264 -0.87 9.67 -0.97
CA LEU A 264 -2.08 8.94 -1.29
C LEU A 264 -3.34 9.67 -0.80
N ASP A 265 -3.28 10.32 0.35
CA ASP A 265 -4.40 11.10 0.88
C ASP A 265 -4.71 12.33 -0.01
N GLU A 266 -3.69 13.00 -0.55
CA GLU A 266 -3.87 14.03 -1.57
C GLU A 266 -4.50 13.48 -2.85
N LEU A 267 -4.00 12.34 -3.36
CA LEU A 267 -4.59 11.70 -4.54
C LEU A 267 -6.06 11.32 -4.33
N ILE A 268 -6.41 10.75 -3.16
CA ILE A 268 -7.79 10.39 -2.81
C ILE A 268 -8.68 11.65 -2.78
N LYS A 269 -8.19 12.75 -2.21
CA LYS A 269 -8.91 14.05 -2.20
C LYS A 269 -9.14 14.56 -3.63
N LEU A 270 -8.12 14.49 -4.49
CA LEU A 270 -8.24 14.86 -5.90
C LEU A 270 -9.17 13.91 -6.67
N GLY A 271 -9.24 12.63 -6.30
CA GLY A 271 -10.18 11.64 -6.83
C GLY A 271 -11.65 12.02 -6.63
N ALA A 272 -11.99 12.85 -5.63
CA ALA A 272 -13.34 13.38 -5.47
C ALA A 272 -13.79 14.28 -6.64
N VAL A 273 -12.83 14.94 -7.32
CA VAL A 273 -13.10 15.70 -8.55
C VAL A 273 -13.49 14.75 -9.66
N ALA A 274 -12.72 13.69 -9.89
CA ALA A 274 -13.03 12.65 -10.87
C ALA A 274 -14.39 12.01 -10.60
N TYR A 275 -14.72 11.72 -9.34
CA TYR A 275 -16.02 11.18 -8.94
C TYR A 275 -17.18 12.10 -9.32
N THR A 276 -17.01 13.41 -9.07
CA THR A 276 -18.01 14.42 -9.41
C THR A 276 -18.22 14.50 -10.93
N LEU A 277 -17.13 14.44 -11.70
CA LEU A 277 -17.18 14.44 -13.16
C LEU A 277 -17.86 13.20 -13.71
N ASP A 278 -17.47 12.00 -13.26
CA ASP A 278 -18.05 10.72 -13.67
C ASP A 278 -19.57 10.72 -13.47
N HIS A 279 -20.04 11.10 -12.27
CA HIS A 279 -21.47 11.20 -11.98
C HIS A 279 -22.18 12.24 -12.82
N THR A 280 -21.55 13.38 -13.08
CA THR A 280 -22.11 14.44 -13.93
C THR A 280 -22.29 13.94 -15.37
N PHE A 281 -21.29 13.24 -15.91
CA PHE A 281 -21.33 12.68 -17.24
C PHE A 281 -22.35 11.55 -17.36
N ALA A 282 -22.39 10.65 -16.38
CA ALA A 282 -23.36 9.56 -16.32
C ALA A 282 -24.81 10.07 -16.21
N ALA A 283 -25.06 11.13 -15.43
CA ALA A 283 -26.41 11.67 -15.23
C ALA A 283 -26.90 12.51 -16.42
N ASN A 284 -26.06 13.38 -16.97
CA ASN A 284 -26.50 14.40 -17.92
C ASN A 284 -26.17 14.07 -19.38
N TYR A 285 -25.21 13.17 -19.63
CA TYR A 285 -24.62 12.98 -20.96
C TYR A 285 -24.53 11.52 -21.41
N LYS A 286 -25.24 10.59 -20.75
CA LYS A 286 -25.20 9.15 -21.06
C LYS A 286 -25.47 8.81 -22.54
N THR A 287 -26.32 9.57 -23.21
CA THR A 287 -26.70 9.35 -24.62
C THR A 287 -26.00 10.30 -25.59
N THR A 288 -24.99 11.05 -25.15
CA THR A 288 -24.29 12.00 -26.02
C THR A 288 -23.47 11.28 -27.09
N LEU A 289 -23.44 11.84 -28.30
CA LEU A 289 -22.57 11.37 -29.39
C LEU A 289 -21.23 12.12 -29.45
N ARG A 290 -21.01 13.06 -28.53
CA ARG A 290 -19.78 13.84 -28.45
C ARG A 290 -18.63 12.99 -27.91
N GLU A 291 -17.66 12.71 -28.76
CA GLU A 291 -16.51 11.85 -28.43
C GLU A 291 -15.60 12.42 -27.35
N ASP A 292 -15.45 13.75 -27.29
CA ASP A 292 -14.71 14.42 -26.22
C ASP A 292 -15.35 14.14 -24.85
N ILE A 293 -16.69 14.25 -24.75
CA ILE A 293 -17.42 13.97 -23.51
C ILE A 293 -17.29 12.49 -23.11
N LYS A 294 -17.37 11.56 -24.07
CA LYS A 294 -17.20 10.13 -23.81
C LYS A 294 -15.80 9.81 -23.30
N LYS A 295 -14.75 10.35 -23.94
CA LYS A 295 -13.36 10.19 -23.51
C LYS A 295 -13.23 10.65 -22.05
N MET A 296 -13.67 11.87 -21.75
CA MET A 296 -13.54 12.42 -20.40
C MET A 296 -14.34 11.66 -19.34
N GLY A 297 -15.56 11.24 -19.67
CA GLY A 297 -16.34 10.36 -18.78
C GLY A 297 -15.60 9.05 -18.49
N SER A 298 -14.97 8.44 -19.50
CA SER A 298 -14.20 7.21 -19.32
C SER A 298 -12.93 7.41 -18.48
N GLU A 299 -12.22 8.53 -18.62
CA GLU A 299 -11.03 8.84 -17.83
C GLU A 299 -11.39 9.13 -16.36
N ALA A 300 -12.45 9.93 -16.14
CA ALA A 300 -12.97 10.20 -14.80
C ALA A 300 -13.41 8.89 -14.10
N LYS A 301 -14.12 8.02 -14.83
CA LYS A 301 -14.49 6.70 -14.34
C LYS A 301 -13.26 5.85 -13.99
N ALA A 302 -12.25 5.80 -14.86
CA ALA A 302 -11.04 5.02 -14.62
C ALA A 302 -10.29 5.48 -13.35
N VAL A 303 -10.19 6.79 -13.12
CA VAL A 303 -9.63 7.34 -11.87
C VAL A 303 -10.43 6.89 -10.64
N CYS A 304 -11.77 6.90 -10.74
CA CYS A 304 -12.65 6.45 -9.65
C CYS A 304 -12.53 4.96 -9.36
N ASP A 305 -12.48 4.14 -10.42
CA ASP A 305 -12.36 2.68 -10.32
C ASP A 305 -11.05 2.27 -9.64
N ILE A 306 -10.00 3.09 -9.74
CA ILE A 306 -8.70 2.84 -9.08
C ILE A 306 -8.70 3.40 -7.64
N LEU A 307 -9.00 4.69 -7.47
CA LEU A 307 -8.85 5.37 -6.17
C LEU A 307 -9.96 5.05 -5.17
N GLY A 308 -11.19 4.76 -5.64
CA GLY A 308 -12.31 4.42 -4.77
C GLY A 308 -12.04 3.18 -3.91
N PRO A 309 -11.68 2.03 -4.50
CA PRO A 309 -11.29 0.84 -3.77
C PRO A 309 -10.12 1.04 -2.79
N ILE A 310 -9.16 1.91 -3.13
CA ILE A 310 -8.00 2.21 -2.27
C ILE A 310 -8.43 3.01 -1.04
N ARG A 311 -9.26 4.04 -1.22
CA ARG A 311 -9.85 4.79 -0.11
C ARG A 311 -10.59 3.85 0.84
N ASP A 312 -11.43 2.98 0.29
CA ASP A 312 -12.22 2.04 1.09
C ASP A 312 -11.30 1.05 1.85
N ALA A 313 -10.16 0.65 1.27
CA ALA A 313 -9.17 -0.19 1.93
C ALA A 313 -8.41 0.53 3.06
N ARG A 314 -8.03 1.81 2.87
CA ARG A 314 -7.42 2.64 3.94
C ARG A 314 -8.39 2.85 5.10
N GLU A 315 -9.64 3.19 4.81
CA GLU A 315 -10.68 3.28 5.83
C GLU A 315 -10.82 1.97 6.64
N CYS A 316 -10.67 0.81 5.98
CA CYS A 316 -10.69 -0.47 6.67
C CYS A 316 -9.49 -0.69 7.59
N ASN A 317 -8.31 -0.16 7.24
CA ASN A 317 -7.14 -0.17 8.11
C ASN A 317 -7.36 0.72 9.34
N ASP A 318 -7.99 1.89 9.18
CA ASP A 318 -8.36 2.75 10.30
C ASP A 318 -9.34 2.04 11.26
N TYR A 319 -10.30 1.28 10.73
CA TYR A 319 -11.19 0.44 11.54
C TYR A 319 -10.46 -0.70 12.23
N ARG A 320 -9.46 -1.30 11.58
CA ARG A 320 -8.58 -2.31 12.20
C ARG A 320 -7.85 -1.71 13.39
N ILE A 321 -7.28 -0.52 13.21
CA ILE A 321 -6.54 0.18 14.27
C ILE A 321 -7.48 0.50 15.42
N SER A 322 -8.66 1.03 15.11
CA SER A 322 -9.65 1.42 16.11
C SER A 322 -10.46 0.29 16.75
N GLY A 323 -10.12 -0.98 16.47
CA GLY A 323 -10.86 -2.12 17.02
C GLY A 323 -12.34 -2.18 16.64
N SER A 324 -12.79 -1.36 15.70
CA SER A 324 -14.18 -1.31 15.23
C SER A 324 -14.52 -2.56 14.41
N GLU A 325 -15.82 -2.87 14.27
CA GLU A 325 -16.25 -4.03 13.48
C GLU A 325 -15.66 -3.99 12.07
N HIS A 326 -14.84 -5.00 11.78
CA HIS A 326 -14.07 -5.08 10.56
C HIS A 326 -15.00 -5.05 9.34
N ARG A 327 -14.83 -4.04 8.48
CA ARG A 327 -15.55 -3.93 7.22
C ARG A 327 -14.95 -4.87 6.16
N PHE A 328 -14.85 -6.16 6.49
CA PHE A 328 -14.38 -7.21 5.60
C PHE A 328 -15.06 -7.14 4.23
N GLY A 329 -16.37 -6.86 4.20
CA GLY A 329 -17.13 -6.67 2.97
C GLY A 329 -16.63 -5.53 2.08
N LYS A 330 -16.12 -4.43 2.64
CA LYS A 330 -15.50 -3.35 1.85
C LYS A 330 -14.18 -3.81 1.24
N ILE A 331 -13.32 -4.50 2.01
CA ILE A 331 -12.08 -5.07 1.46
C ILE A 331 -12.40 -6.02 0.31
N MET A 332 -13.34 -6.94 0.50
CA MET A 332 -13.78 -7.87 -0.55
C MET A 332 -14.30 -7.13 -1.78
N TYR A 333 -15.08 -6.07 -1.59
CA TYR A 333 -15.57 -5.22 -2.67
C TYR A 333 -14.43 -4.47 -3.39
N SER A 334 -13.43 -4.00 -2.66
CA SER A 334 -12.26 -3.37 -3.27
C SER A 334 -11.44 -4.36 -4.10
N LEU A 335 -11.28 -5.59 -3.62
CA LEU A 335 -10.51 -6.62 -4.31
C LEU A 335 -11.23 -7.15 -5.56
N MET A 336 -12.54 -7.41 -5.50
CA MET A 336 -13.30 -7.90 -6.68
C MET A 336 -13.29 -6.91 -7.85
N ASN A 337 -13.19 -5.61 -7.56
CA ASN A 337 -13.19 -4.56 -8.59
C ASN A 337 -11.78 -4.19 -9.07
N SER A 338 -10.74 -4.87 -8.57
CA SER A 338 -9.35 -4.52 -8.87
C SER A 338 -8.82 -5.27 -10.08
N THR A 339 -8.23 -4.53 -11.01
CA THR A 339 -7.59 -5.07 -12.22
C THR A 339 -6.13 -5.49 -12.01
N ARG A 340 -5.63 -5.41 -10.78
CA ARG A 340 -4.23 -5.73 -10.44
C ARG A 340 -3.89 -7.19 -10.76
N ARG A 341 -2.64 -7.42 -11.15
CA ARG A 341 -2.10 -8.69 -11.62
C ARG A 341 -0.83 -9.05 -10.87
N CYS A 342 -0.47 -10.33 -10.92
CA CYS A 342 0.79 -10.85 -10.43
C CYS A 342 1.35 -11.86 -11.44
N TYR A 343 2.64 -12.16 -11.31
CA TYR A 343 3.29 -13.20 -12.09
C TYR A 343 3.04 -14.58 -11.49
N ASP A 344 3.19 -14.70 -10.17
CA ASP A 344 2.89 -15.93 -9.44
C ASP A 344 1.44 -15.90 -8.93
N PRO A 345 0.57 -16.83 -9.36
CA PRO A 345 -0.83 -16.87 -8.92
C PRO A 345 -1.03 -16.90 -7.41
N VAL A 346 -0.06 -17.43 -6.64
CA VAL A 346 -0.14 -17.44 -5.17
C VAL A 346 -0.18 -16.03 -4.57
N ASP A 347 0.34 -15.03 -5.29
CA ASP A 347 0.34 -13.63 -4.85
C ASP A 347 -1.06 -13.02 -4.83
N TYR A 348 -2.04 -13.58 -5.56
CA TYR A 348 -3.44 -13.18 -5.40
C TYR A 348 -3.96 -13.41 -3.97
N VAL A 349 -3.33 -14.32 -3.23
CA VAL A 349 -3.60 -14.53 -1.80
C VAL A 349 -2.62 -13.74 -0.94
N TYR A 350 -1.31 -13.96 -1.11
CA TYR A 350 -0.31 -13.33 -0.24
C TYR A 350 -0.32 -11.80 -0.27
N GLY A 351 -0.65 -11.22 -1.43
CA GLY A 351 -0.67 -9.77 -1.64
C GLY A 351 -1.77 -9.03 -0.88
N VAL A 352 -2.65 -9.71 -0.15
CA VAL A 352 -3.73 -9.08 0.64
C VAL A 352 -3.82 -9.58 2.09
N LEU A 353 -2.96 -10.51 2.51
CA LEU A 353 -3.05 -11.17 3.82
C LEU A 353 -3.02 -10.19 4.99
N GLY A 354 -2.13 -9.20 4.96
CA GLY A 354 -2.02 -8.19 6.00
C GLY A 354 -3.28 -7.34 6.12
N MET A 355 -3.93 -7.00 5.00
CA MET A 355 -5.20 -6.27 4.99
C MET A 355 -6.33 -7.07 5.64
N MET A 356 -6.29 -8.40 5.49
CA MET A 356 -7.27 -9.32 6.09
C MET A 356 -6.87 -9.83 7.48
N GLN A 357 -5.67 -9.51 7.96
CA GLN A 357 -5.08 -10.07 9.18
C GLN A 357 -5.08 -11.61 9.19
N ILE A 358 -4.78 -12.20 8.05
CA ILE A 358 -4.66 -13.66 7.89
C ILE A 358 -3.20 -14.03 7.86
N GLN A 359 -2.84 -15.07 8.59
CA GLN A 359 -1.48 -15.63 8.59
C GLN A 359 -1.54 -17.02 7.98
N ILE A 360 -0.80 -17.21 6.88
CA ILE A 360 -0.60 -18.51 6.26
C ILE A 360 0.90 -18.68 5.95
N PRO A 361 1.46 -19.89 6.10
CA PRO A 361 2.85 -20.12 5.78
C PRO A 361 3.09 -20.00 4.27
N ARG A 362 4.33 -19.71 3.89
CA ARG A 362 4.74 -19.71 2.48
C ARG A 362 4.67 -21.13 1.92
N MET A 363 3.98 -21.29 0.80
CA MET A 363 3.72 -22.53 0.09
C MET A 363 3.87 -22.30 -1.41
N VAL A 364 4.35 -23.33 -2.12
CA VAL A 364 4.58 -23.29 -3.57
C VAL A 364 3.33 -23.68 -4.36
N ASP A 365 2.49 -24.56 -3.83
CA ASP A 365 1.29 -25.04 -4.52
C ASP A 365 0.13 -24.02 -4.39
N PRO A 366 -0.35 -23.41 -5.49
CA PRO A 366 -1.47 -22.46 -5.45
C PRO A 366 -2.76 -23.05 -4.87
N TYR A 367 -3.01 -24.34 -5.06
CA TYR A 367 -4.18 -24.99 -4.50
C TYR A 367 -4.10 -25.10 -2.97
N ALA A 368 -2.94 -25.51 -2.45
CA ALA A 368 -2.68 -25.54 -1.01
C ALA A 368 -2.80 -24.14 -0.38
N VAL A 369 -2.25 -23.11 -1.03
CA VAL A 369 -2.35 -21.70 -0.59
C VAL A 369 -3.81 -21.28 -0.49
N TRP A 370 -4.58 -21.50 -1.57
CA TRP A 370 -6.00 -21.13 -1.61
C TRP A 370 -6.81 -21.83 -0.52
N ARG A 371 -6.61 -23.14 -0.33
CA ARG A 371 -7.31 -23.89 0.71
C ARG A 371 -7.00 -23.41 2.13
N HIS A 372 -5.74 -23.12 2.44
CA HIS A 372 -5.38 -22.59 3.76
C HIS A 372 -6.00 -21.21 3.98
N PHE A 373 -5.97 -20.36 2.96
CA PHE A 373 -6.63 -19.06 3.00
C PHE A 373 -8.13 -19.17 3.29
N LEU A 374 -8.85 -20.07 2.60
CA LEU A 374 -10.26 -20.32 2.87
C LEU A 374 -10.51 -20.85 4.29
N ALA A 375 -9.66 -21.74 4.78
CA ALA A 375 -9.76 -22.26 6.15
C ALA A 375 -9.54 -21.17 7.21
N GLU A 376 -8.64 -20.22 6.97
CA GLU A 376 -8.46 -19.06 7.84
C GLU A 376 -9.66 -18.11 7.75
N LEU A 377 -10.21 -17.89 6.56
CA LEU A 377 -11.43 -17.10 6.37
C LEU A 377 -12.63 -17.69 7.13
N ASP A 378 -12.73 -19.02 7.22
CA ASP A 378 -13.80 -19.68 7.97
C ASP A 378 -13.77 -19.40 9.48
N LYS A 379 -12.61 -19.04 10.03
CA LYS A 379 -12.52 -18.59 11.43
C LYS A 379 -13.25 -17.26 11.66
N TYR A 380 -13.45 -16.48 10.60
CA TYR A 380 -14.25 -15.25 10.63
C TYR A 380 -15.75 -15.51 10.38
N ALA A 381 -16.13 -16.68 9.86
CA ALA A 381 -17.51 -17.03 9.51
C ALA A 381 -18.54 -17.00 10.67
N PRO A 382 -18.20 -17.32 11.94
CA PRO A 382 -19.14 -17.21 13.06
C PRO A 382 -19.73 -15.79 13.21
N ARG A 383 -18.99 -14.75 12.80
CA ARG A 383 -19.46 -13.36 12.80
C ARG A 383 -20.58 -13.09 11.80
N PHE A 384 -20.75 -13.98 10.81
CA PHE A 384 -21.70 -13.80 9.71
C PHE A 384 -22.91 -14.74 9.78
N ASN A 385 -23.05 -15.53 10.85
CA ASN A 385 -24.18 -16.43 11.12
C ASN A 385 -24.53 -17.35 9.92
N ARG A 386 -23.54 -18.09 9.41
CA ARG A 386 -23.68 -18.94 8.22
C ARG A 386 -23.58 -20.41 8.56
N ALA A 387 -24.47 -21.21 7.98
CA ALA A 387 -24.53 -22.66 8.18
C ALA A 387 -23.46 -23.43 7.38
N GLU A 388 -22.93 -22.83 6.31
CA GLU A 388 -21.93 -23.46 5.43
C GLU A 388 -20.61 -22.69 5.48
N GLN A 389 -19.51 -23.45 5.45
CA GLN A 389 -18.15 -22.91 5.46
C GLN A 389 -17.77 -22.40 4.06
N CYS A 390 -17.01 -21.31 4.03
CA CYS A 390 -16.41 -20.72 2.86
C CYS A 390 -15.59 -21.73 2.06
N ILE A 391 -14.81 -22.58 2.75
CA ILE A 391 -14.00 -23.62 2.10
C ILE A 391 -14.84 -24.55 1.23
N ASP A 392 -16.02 -24.96 1.70
CA ASP A 392 -16.88 -25.90 0.96
C ASP A 392 -17.36 -25.31 -0.37
N ARG A 393 -17.62 -23.99 -0.38
CA ARG A 393 -18.17 -23.28 -1.55
C ARG A 393 -17.11 -22.80 -2.53
N ALA A 394 -15.92 -22.47 -2.03
CA ALA A 394 -14.89 -21.77 -2.80
C ALA A 394 -13.65 -22.63 -3.12
N GLN A 395 -13.53 -23.85 -2.59
CA GLN A 395 -12.38 -24.74 -2.85
C GLN A 395 -12.17 -25.08 -4.34
N GLY A 396 -13.23 -25.00 -5.15
CA GLY A 396 -13.17 -25.27 -6.59
C GLY A 396 -12.63 -24.11 -7.44
N ILE A 397 -12.31 -22.96 -6.84
CA ILE A 397 -11.73 -21.82 -7.56
C ILE A 397 -10.25 -22.11 -7.84
N ASP A 398 -9.90 -22.22 -9.12
CA ASP A 398 -8.50 -22.28 -9.54
C ASP A 398 -7.94 -20.87 -9.74
N ILE A 399 -7.08 -20.43 -8.81
CA ILE A 399 -6.45 -19.10 -8.87
C ILE A 399 -5.44 -18.95 -10.01
N ARG A 400 -4.99 -20.05 -10.62
CA ARG A 400 -4.06 -20.03 -11.77
C ARG A 400 -4.73 -19.56 -13.07
N GLU A 401 -6.05 -19.69 -13.15
CA GLU A 401 -6.83 -19.26 -14.31
C GLU A 401 -7.18 -17.76 -14.27
N ALA A 402 -6.92 -17.09 -13.15
CA ALA A 402 -7.25 -15.68 -12.95
C ALA A 402 -6.28 -14.76 -13.68
N LYS A 403 -6.81 -13.76 -14.38
CA LYS A 403 -6.02 -12.71 -15.05
C LYS A 403 -5.76 -11.53 -14.15
N THR A 404 -6.63 -11.32 -13.17
CA THR A 404 -6.59 -10.23 -12.21
C THR A 404 -7.01 -10.74 -10.84
N ILE A 405 -6.67 -9.99 -9.79
CA ILE A 405 -7.17 -10.26 -8.45
C ILE A 405 -8.70 -10.16 -8.38
N GLY A 406 -9.31 -9.27 -9.17
CA GLY A 406 -10.75 -9.18 -9.32
C GLY A 406 -11.41 -10.51 -9.67
N ASP A 407 -10.86 -11.25 -10.63
CA ASP A 407 -11.40 -12.56 -11.05
C ASP A 407 -11.45 -13.58 -9.90
N VAL A 408 -10.47 -13.54 -8.99
CA VAL A 408 -10.41 -14.44 -7.82
C VAL A 408 -11.46 -14.04 -6.79
N TYR A 409 -11.48 -12.75 -6.42
CA TYR A 409 -12.31 -12.27 -5.32
C TYR A 409 -13.77 -12.05 -5.72
N GLU A 410 -14.08 -11.87 -7.00
CA GLU A 410 -15.45 -11.93 -7.52
C GLU A 410 -16.03 -13.34 -7.34
N LYS A 411 -15.30 -14.37 -7.78
CA LYS A 411 -15.74 -15.77 -7.60
C LYS A 411 -15.90 -16.11 -6.12
N LEU A 412 -14.95 -15.70 -5.28
CA LEU A 412 -15.05 -15.89 -3.83
C LEU A 412 -16.25 -15.15 -3.26
N TYR A 413 -16.49 -13.90 -3.65
CA TYR A 413 -17.64 -13.13 -3.19
C TYR A 413 -18.97 -13.75 -3.62
N VAL A 414 -19.07 -14.27 -4.85
CA VAL A 414 -20.26 -14.99 -5.33
C VAL A 414 -20.45 -16.30 -4.56
N ALA A 415 -19.39 -17.08 -4.33
CA ALA A 415 -19.46 -18.29 -3.51
C ALA A 415 -19.91 -17.96 -2.07
N TRP A 416 -19.38 -16.86 -1.53
CA TRP A 416 -19.76 -16.35 -0.22
C TRP A 416 -21.24 -15.92 -0.24
N HIS A 417 -21.68 -15.01 -1.12
CA HIS A 417 -23.01 -14.37 -1.06
C HIS A 417 -24.12 -15.00 -1.93
N GLY A 418 -23.83 -16.03 -2.73
CA GLY A 418 -24.72 -16.54 -3.77
C GLY A 418 -26.11 -16.98 -3.28
N ASP A 419 -26.20 -17.45 -2.04
CA ASP A 419 -27.48 -17.81 -1.41
C ASP A 419 -28.38 -16.63 -1.05
N TRP A 420 -27.80 -15.44 -0.85
CA TRP A 420 -28.55 -14.24 -0.50
C TRP A 420 -29.22 -13.63 -1.74
N PHE A 421 -28.48 -13.55 -2.86
CA PHE A 421 -29.01 -13.06 -4.14
C PHE A 421 -30.02 -14.04 -4.78
N GLY A 422 -29.81 -15.35 -4.64
CA GLY A 422 -30.75 -16.37 -5.13
C GLY A 422 -32.11 -16.34 -4.42
N ARG A 423 -32.14 -16.02 -3.12
CA ARG A 423 -33.38 -15.92 -2.33
C ARG A 423 -34.17 -14.64 -2.61
N HIS A 424 -33.52 -13.51 -2.86
CA HIS A 424 -34.21 -12.25 -3.21
C HIS A 424 -34.74 -12.21 -4.65
N ARG A 425 -34.14 -12.92 -5.61
CA ARG A 425 -34.78 -13.09 -6.93
C ARG A 425 -36.06 -13.93 -6.89
N LYS A 426 -36.17 -14.92 -5.99
CA LYS A 426 -37.38 -15.75 -5.88
C LYS A 426 -38.56 -15.02 -5.22
N LEU A 427 -38.31 -14.02 -4.38
CA LEU A 427 -39.35 -13.20 -3.74
C LEU A 427 -39.95 -12.11 -4.65
N HIS A 428 -39.31 -11.80 -5.78
CA HIS A 428 -39.86 -10.88 -6.80
C HIS A 428 -40.57 -11.60 -7.96
N HIS A 429 -40.61 -12.94 -7.92
CA HIS A 429 -41.31 -13.77 -8.91
C HIS A 429 -42.35 -14.71 -8.28
N ALA A 430 -42.72 -14.47 -7.01
CA ALA A 430 -43.78 -15.17 -6.29
C ALA A 430 -44.95 -14.24 -6.01
#